data_AF-A0A804N8B0-F1
#
_entry.id   AF-A0A804N8B0-F1
#
_cell.length_a   1.000
_cell.length_b   1.000
_cell.length_c   1.000
_cell.angle_alpha   90.00
_cell.angle_beta   90.00
_cell.angle_gamma   90.00
#
_symmetry.space_group_name_H-M   'P 1'
#
loop_
_entity.id
_entity.type
_entity.pdbx_description
1 polymer ?
#
loop_
_entity_poly.entity_id
_entity_poly.type
_entity_poly.pdbx_seq_one_letter_code
_entity_poly.pdbx_strand_id
1 'polypeptide(L)'
;MTLAHASTTSTPIVQEEKAIERGVLPLLRRATLVQTFGQKDHVCLKEGSITIPPYAPPQKMKTHLVPPGTPRSIFVYFRGLFYDTANDPEGGYYARGARASVWENFKNNPLFDISTDHPPTYYEDMQRAVFCLCPLGWAPWSPRLVEAVVFGCIPVIIADDIVLPFADAIPWEEIGVFVAEDDVPRLDTILTSIPMEVILRKQRLLANPSMKQAMLFPQPAQAGDAFHQILNGLARKLPHGEDVFLKPGQKVLNWTEGPRGDLKPW
;
A
#
# COMPACT_ATOMS: atom_id res chain seq x y z
N MET A 1 3.83 -6.79 25.39
CA MET A 1 3.65 -5.87 24.25
C MET A 1 4.33 -4.58 24.64
N THR A 2 5.55 -4.32 24.15
CA THR A 2 6.25 -3.05 24.37
C THR A 2 6.17 -2.29 23.06
N LEU A 3 5.34 -1.26 23.03
CA LEU A 3 5.28 -0.31 21.93
C LEU A 3 6.34 0.76 22.20
N ALA A 4 7.31 0.87 21.32
CA ALA A 4 8.20 2.02 21.27
C ALA A 4 8.29 2.46 19.82
N HIS A 5 7.74 3.62 19.49
CA HIS A 5 8.35 4.43 18.44
C HIS A 5 8.15 5.92 18.68
N ALA A 6 9.25 6.65 18.50
CA ALA A 6 9.33 8.08 18.53
C ALA A 6 8.87 8.66 17.18
N SER A 7 8.05 9.71 17.21
CA SER A 7 8.05 10.72 16.15
C SER A 7 7.52 12.05 16.69
N THR A 8 8.32 13.09 16.43
CA THR A 8 8.06 14.50 16.68
C THR A 8 7.07 15.07 15.67
N THR A 9 5.85 15.35 16.13
CA THR A 9 4.99 16.52 15.80
C THR A 9 3.62 16.29 16.44
N SER A 10 3.03 17.34 17.01
CA SER A 10 2.00 17.35 18.05
C SER A 10 0.64 16.72 17.67
N THR A 11 0.48 15.40 17.75
CA THR A 11 -0.82 14.68 17.87
C THR A 11 -0.80 13.19 18.32
N PRO A 12 0.31 12.52 18.70
CA PRO A 12 0.27 11.07 18.98
C PRO A 12 -0.40 10.72 20.32
N ILE A 13 -0.18 11.51 21.37
CA ILE A 13 -0.60 11.18 22.74
C ILE A 13 -2.12 11.04 22.88
N VAL A 14 -2.90 11.97 22.31
CA VAL A 14 -4.38 11.95 22.42
C VAL A 14 -5.01 10.78 21.66
N GLN A 15 -4.40 10.34 20.55
CA GLN A 15 -4.89 9.19 19.80
C GLN A 15 -4.56 7.88 20.50
N GLU A 16 -3.39 7.80 21.13
CA GLU A 16 -2.97 6.66 21.92
C GLU A 16 -3.81 6.50 23.19
N GLU A 17 -4.05 7.58 23.93
CA GLU A 17 -4.93 7.57 25.13
C GLU A 17 -6.34 7.10 24.80
N LYS A 18 -6.93 7.62 23.71
CA LYS A 18 -8.25 7.15 23.22
C LYS A 18 -8.22 5.70 22.78
N ALA A 19 -7.13 5.22 22.18
CA ALA A 19 -7.00 3.82 21.81
C ALA A 19 -6.89 2.92 23.05
N ILE A 20 -6.16 3.35 24.08
CA ILE A 20 -6.05 2.65 25.37
C ILE A 20 -7.41 2.58 26.05
N GLU A 21 -8.15 3.69 26.12
CA GLU A 21 -9.50 3.76 26.71
C GLU A 21 -10.48 2.80 26.01
N ARG A 22 -10.40 2.73 24.67
CA ARG A 22 -11.21 1.81 23.86
C ARG A 22 -10.87 0.33 24.09
N GLY A 23 -9.62 0.05 24.50
CA GLY A 23 -9.11 -1.30 24.70
C GLY A 23 -8.94 -2.10 23.40
N VAL A 24 -8.37 -3.30 23.53
CA VAL A 24 -8.15 -4.22 22.41
C VAL A 24 -9.39 -5.08 22.20
N LEU A 25 -9.91 -5.09 20.97
CA LEU A 25 -11.03 -5.94 20.56
C LEU A 25 -10.77 -7.40 20.94
N PRO A 26 -11.74 -8.14 21.49
CA PRO A 26 -11.54 -9.52 21.94
C PRO A 26 -10.86 -10.42 20.90
N LEU A 27 -11.24 -10.27 19.63
CA LEU A 27 -10.66 -10.97 18.48
C LEU A 27 -9.15 -10.72 18.33
N LEU A 28 -8.71 -9.48 18.56
CA LEU A 28 -7.33 -9.06 18.37
C LEU A 28 -6.44 -9.38 19.59
N ARG A 29 -7.02 -9.72 20.74
CA ARG A 29 -6.24 -10.06 21.96
C ARG A 29 -5.33 -11.28 21.78
N ARG A 30 -5.61 -12.14 20.79
CA ARG A 30 -4.78 -13.31 20.44
C ARG A 30 -3.96 -13.10 19.17
N ALA A 31 -4.09 -11.94 18.53
CA ALA A 31 -3.30 -11.60 17.35
C ALA A 31 -1.95 -11.00 17.78
N THR A 32 -0.89 -11.38 17.09
CA THR A 32 0.42 -10.72 17.24
C THR A 32 0.64 -9.82 16.04
N LEU A 33 0.77 -8.51 16.27
CA LEU A 33 1.20 -7.55 15.27
C LEU A 33 2.73 -7.47 15.29
N VAL A 34 3.37 -7.77 14.17
CA VAL A 34 4.82 -7.70 14.02
C VAL A 34 5.15 -6.67 12.94
N GLN A 35 5.99 -5.69 13.30
CA GLN A 35 6.60 -4.78 12.33
C GLN A 35 8.00 -5.30 12.00
N THR A 36 8.27 -5.53 10.71
CA THR A 36 9.56 -6.04 10.23
C THR A 36 10.18 -5.02 9.27
N PHE A 37 11.51 -4.98 9.23
CA PHE A 37 12.28 -4.13 8.34
C PHE A 37 13.34 -4.97 7.62
N GLY A 38 13.43 -4.85 6.29
CA GLY A 38 14.63 -5.18 5.51
C GLY A 38 15.10 -6.63 5.46
N GLN A 39 14.33 -7.59 5.98
CA GLN A 39 14.77 -9.00 6.04
C GLN A 39 14.24 -9.80 4.85
N LYS A 40 15.16 -10.42 4.09
CA LYS A 40 14.83 -11.47 3.13
C LYS A 40 14.37 -12.73 3.87
N ASP A 41 13.46 -13.48 3.26
CA ASP A 41 12.95 -14.76 3.77
C ASP A 41 12.38 -14.72 5.20
N HIS A 42 11.91 -13.56 5.65
CA HIS A 42 11.31 -13.45 6.98
C HIS A 42 10.03 -14.29 7.05
N VAL A 43 9.88 -15.07 8.12
CA VAL A 43 8.67 -15.89 8.38
C VAL A 43 7.34 -15.12 8.37
N CYS A 44 7.37 -13.79 8.46
CA CYS A 44 6.21 -12.91 8.43
C CYS A 44 5.86 -12.44 7.01
N LEU A 45 6.73 -12.67 6.03
CA LEU A 45 6.56 -12.31 4.61
C LEU A 45 6.46 -13.58 3.76
N LYS A 46 5.72 -14.58 4.24
CA LYS A 46 5.44 -15.81 3.50
C LYS A 46 4.06 -15.74 2.88
N GLU A 47 3.84 -16.58 1.87
CA GLU A 47 2.52 -16.78 1.31
C GLU A 47 1.49 -17.07 2.41
N GLY A 48 0.35 -16.40 2.31
CA GLY A 48 -0.70 -16.43 3.33
C GLY A 48 -0.52 -15.44 4.48
N SER A 49 0.60 -14.72 4.65
CA SER A 49 0.68 -13.63 5.63
C SER A 49 -0.36 -12.52 5.35
N ILE A 50 -0.85 -11.88 6.41
CA ILE A 50 -1.67 -10.66 6.27
C ILE A 50 -0.71 -9.46 6.27
N THR A 51 -0.37 -8.96 5.09
CA THR A 51 0.40 -7.72 4.97
C THR A 51 -0.52 -6.52 5.18
N ILE A 52 -0.17 -5.68 6.15
CA ILE A 52 -0.89 -4.44 6.46
C ILE A 52 -0.15 -3.29 5.77
N PRO A 53 -0.79 -2.52 4.88
CA PRO A 53 -0.14 -1.38 4.26
C PRO A 53 0.08 -0.25 5.29
N PRO A 54 1.06 0.64 5.05
CA PRO A 54 1.22 1.83 5.87
C PRO A 54 -0.02 2.73 5.79
N TYR A 55 -0.22 3.53 6.84
CA TYR A 55 -1.31 4.50 6.90
C TYR A 55 -1.11 5.61 5.87
N ALA A 56 -2.02 5.71 4.90
CA ALA A 56 -2.15 6.86 4.01
C ALA A 56 -3.35 7.72 4.46
N PRO A 57 -3.15 9.00 4.82
CA PRO A 57 -4.18 9.83 5.46
C PRO A 57 -5.34 10.14 4.51
N PRO A 58 -6.54 9.55 4.70
CA PRO A 58 -7.64 9.65 3.74
C PRO A 58 -8.15 11.09 3.57
N GLN A 59 -8.19 11.87 4.65
CA GLN A 59 -8.60 13.27 4.62
C GLN A 59 -7.64 14.11 3.78
N LYS A 60 -6.33 13.92 3.95
CA LYS A 60 -5.33 14.60 3.13
C LYS A 60 -5.49 14.21 1.67
N MET A 61 -5.63 12.93 1.34
CA MET A 61 -5.78 12.51 -0.06
C MET A 61 -7.03 13.09 -0.73
N LYS A 62 -8.13 13.27 0.01
CA LYS A 62 -9.36 13.89 -0.50
C LYS A 62 -9.20 15.38 -0.82
N THR A 63 -8.31 16.11 -0.14
CA THR A 63 -8.11 17.55 -0.41
C THR A 63 -7.27 17.81 -1.65
N HIS A 64 -6.65 16.78 -2.23
CA HIS A 64 -5.74 16.89 -3.37
C HIS A 64 -6.33 16.32 -4.67
N LEU A 65 -7.64 16.07 -4.74
CA LEU A 65 -8.26 15.53 -5.95
C LEU A 65 -8.20 16.55 -7.10
N VAL A 66 -7.68 16.10 -8.25
CA VAL A 66 -7.70 16.92 -9.48
C VAL A 66 -9.08 16.85 -10.15
N PRO A 67 -9.45 17.83 -11.00
CA PRO A 67 -10.71 17.78 -11.73
C PRO A 67 -10.90 16.48 -12.53
N PRO A 68 -12.12 15.93 -12.59
CA PRO A 68 -12.41 14.77 -13.44
C PRO A 68 -12.04 15.06 -14.90
N GLY A 69 -11.38 14.11 -15.55
CA GLY A 69 -10.94 14.25 -16.94
C GLY A 69 -9.64 15.02 -17.13
N THR A 70 -8.96 15.47 -16.07
CA THR A 70 -7.58 15.97 -16.18
C THR A 70 -6.70 14.92 -16.88
N PRO A 71 -6.04 15.27 -18.00
CA PRO A 71 -5.20 14.33 -18.72
C PRO A 71 -4.01 13.87 -17.89
N ARG A 72 -3.64 12.59 -18.04
CA ARG A 72 -2.38 12.07 -17.50
C ARG A 72 -1.21 12.47 -18.39
N SER A 73 -0.64 13.64 -18.12
CA SER A 73 0.44 14.25 -18.91
C SER A 73 1.85 13.83 -18.49
N ILE A 74 2.01 13.14 -17.35
CA ILE A 74 3.29 12.62 -16.88
C ILE A 74 3.33 11.13 -17.24
N PHE A 75 4.40 10.66 -17.87
CA PHE A 75 4.48 9.25 -18.25
C PHE A 75 4.87 8.37 -17.06
N VAL A 76 6.06 8.58 -16.50
CA VAL A 76 6.52 7.90 -15.27
C VAL A 76 6.77 8.92 -14.17
N TYR A 77 6.28 8.64 -12.97
CA TYR A 77 6.45 9.49 -11.79
C TYR A 77 7.04 8.74 -10.61
N PHE A 78 7.99 9.38 -9.92
CA PHE A 78 8.50 8.90 -8.63
C PHE A 78 9.02 10.05 -7.79
N ARG A 79 8.63 10.10 -6.52
CA ARG A 79 9.33 10.86 -5.47
C ARG A 79 9.78 9.96 -4.35
N GLY A 80 11.03 10.10 -3.95
CA GLY A 80 11.61 9.28 -2.89
C GLY A 80 13.13 9.31 -2.91
N LEU A 81 13.72 8.85 -1.82
CA LEU A 81 15.17 8.67 -1.74
C LEU A 81 15.63 7.64 -2.76
N PHE A 82 16.69 7.97 -3.50
CA PHE A 82 17.39 7.03 -4.40
C PHE A 82 18.60 6.40 -3.71
N TYR A 83 19.23 7.17 -2.83
CA TYR A 83 20.36 6.78 -2.00
C TYR A 83 20.02 7.07 -0.54
N ASP A 84 20.50 6.23 0.37
CA ASP A 84 20.41 6.46 1.81
C ASP A 84 21.80 6.36 2.43
N THR A 85 22.66 7.32 2.10
CA THR A 85 24.07 7.35 2.54
C THR A 85 24.24 7.41 4.06
N ALA A 86 23.20 7.81 4.80
CA ALA A 86 23.22 7.84 6.26
C ALA A 86 23.16 6.43 6.88
N ASN A 87 22.35 5.54 6.29
CA ASN A 87 22.15 4.17 6.78
C ASN A 87 22.91 3.12 5.95
N ASP A 88 23.31 3.47 4.73
CA ASP A 88 24.08 2.66 3.78
C ASP A 88 25.15 3.52 3.09
N PRO A 89 26.26 3.82 3.78
CA PRO A 89 27.32 4.69 3.26
C PRO A 89 28.04 4.11 2.03
N GLU A 90 27.97 2.79 1.83
CA GLU A 90 28.52 2.11 0.65
C GLU A 90 27.55 2.13 -0.55
N GLY A 91 26.27 2.44 -0.33
CA GLY A 91 25.24 2.68 -1.35
C GLY A 91 24.79 1.44 -2.13
N GLY A 92 25.28 0.26 -1.78
CA GLY A 92 25.02 -0.99 -2.51
C GLY A 92 23.80 -1.79 -2.00
N TYR A 93 23.26 -1.46 -0.82
CA TYR A 93 22.25 -2.27 -0.15
C TYR A 93 20.89 -1.59 -0.03
N TYR A 94 20.83 -0.25 -0.09
CA TYR A 94 19.57 0.47 -0.04
C TYR A 94 18.64 0.04 -1.18
N ALA A 95 17.47 -0.51 -0.81
CA ALA A 95 16.52 -1.08 -1.76
C ALA A 95 17.16 -2.09 -2.73
N ARG A 96 18.22 -2.79 -2.29
CA ARG A 96 18.99 -3.74 -3.10
C ARG A 96 19.53 -3.15 -4.40
N GLY A 97 19.81 -1.84 -4.42
CA GLY A 97 20.29 -1.13 -5.60
C GLY A 97 19.20 -0.75 -6.61
N ALA A 98 17.96 -1.20 -6.45
CA ALA A 98 16.88 -0.91 -7.40
C ALA A 98 16.63 0.60 -7.56
N ARG A 99 16.66 1.37 -6.46
CA ARG A 99 16.44 2.82 -6.52
C ARG A 99 17.63 3.60 -7.07
N ALA A 100 18.86 3.20 -6.74
CA ALA A 100 20.05 3.75 -7.34
C ALA A 100 20.04 3.49 -8.87
N SER A 101 19.67 2.27 -9.28
CA SER A 101 19.52 1.90 -10.68
C SER A 101 18.45 2.75 -11.39
N VAL A 102 17.29 3.00 -10.76
CA VAL A 102 16.29 3.93 -11.31
C VAL A 102 16.88 5.32 -11.55
N TRP A 103 17.62 5.86 -10.58
CA TRP A 103 18.21 7.18 -10.70
C TRP A 103 19.26 7.24 -11.80
N GLU A 104 20.24 6.35 -11.78
CA GLU A 104 21.36 6.41 -12.72
C GLU A 104 20.94 6.19 -14.17
N ASN A 105 19.93 5.36 -14.42
CA ASN A 105 19.43 5.11 -15.77
C ASN A 105 18.45 6.18 -16.28
N PHE A 106 17.66 6.81 -15.39
CA PHE A 106 16.51 7.62 -15.83
C PHE A 106 16.47 9.07 -15.34
N LYS A 107 17.42 9.55 -14.53
CA LYS A 107 17.43 10.96 -14.04
C LYS A 107 17.42 12.03 -15.14
N ASN A 108 17.91 11.69 -16.33
CA ASN A 108 17.96 12.58 -17.50
C ASN A 108 16.98 12.16 -18.61
N ASN A 109 16.12 11.16 -18.37
CA ASN A 109 15.19 10.65 -19.37
C ASN A 109 13.90 11.51 -19.33
N PRO A 110 13.48 12.12 -20.46
CA PRO A 110 12.30 13.01 -20.49
C PRO A 110 10.97 12.30 -20.21
N LEU A 111 10.93 10.96 -20.29
CA LEU A 111 9.74 10.17 -19.94
C LEU A 111 9.59 9.98 -18.41
N PHE A 112 10.63 10.27 -17.64
CA PHE A 112 10.73 9.98 -16.21
C PHE A 112 10.79 11.28 -15.41
N ASP A 113 9.68 11.64 -14.80
CA ASP A 113 9.63 12.69 -13.80
C ASP A 113 9.97 12.07 -12.43
N ILE A 114 11.26 12.05 -12.10
CA ILE A 114 11.79 11.43 -10.88
C ILE A 114 12.66 12.41 -10.08
N SER A 115 12.46 12.48 -8.76
CA SER A 115 13.23 13.37 -7.88
C SER A 115 13.18 12.92 -6.41
N THR A 116 14.13 13.37 -5.60
CA THR A 116 14.08 13.26 -4.14
C THR A 116 13.11 14.26 -3.52
N ASP A 117 12.88 15.39 -4.19
CA ASP A 117 12.10 16.50 -3.67
C ASP A 117 10.62 16.16 -3.66
N HIS A 118 9.93 16.40 -2.55
CA HIS A 118 8.49 16.20 -2.47
C HIS A 118 7.78 17.55 -2.72
N PRO A 119 7.30 17.81 -3.95
CA PRO A 119 6.65 19.08 -4.24
C PRO A 119 5.30 19.17 -3.53
N PRO A 120 4.76 20.38 -3.30
CA PRO A 120 3.40 20.56 -2.79
C PRO A 120 2.34 19.90 -3.68
N THR A 121 2.63 19.73 -4.99
CA THR A 121 1.79 19.09 -6.00
C THR A 121 1.92 17.57 -6.07
N TYR A 122 2.60 16.95 -5.10
CA TYR A 122 2.94 15.52 -5.13
C TYR A 122 1.76 14.62 -5.51
N TYR A 123 0.60 14.83 -4.89
CA TYR A 123 -0.59 14.01 -5.15
C TYR A 123 -1.29 14.36 -6.46
N GLU A 124 -1.28 15.62 -6.86
CA GLU A 124 -1.80 16.08 -8.15
C GLU A 124 -0.97 15.49 -9.30
N ASP A 125 0.36 15.47 -9.15
CA ASP A 125 1.27 14.91 -10.14
C ASP A 125 1.13 13.39 -10.23
N MET A 126 0.93 12.67 -9.11
CA MET A 126 0.55 11.25 -9.15
C MET A 126 -0.76 11.00 -9.92
N GLN A 127 -1.76 11.88 -9.79
CA GLN A 127 -3.02 11.77 -10.55
C GLN A 127 -2.84 12.08 -12.04
N ARG A 128 -1.83 12.89 -12.38
CA ARG A 128 -1.44 13.21 -13.76
C ARG A 128 -0.43 12.23 -14.35
N ALA A 129 0.05 11.26 -13.58
CA ALA A 129 1.02 10.26 -14.02
C ALA A 129 0.34 9.00 -14.58
N VAL A 130 0.87 8.41 -15.65
CA VAL A 130 0.40 7.11 -16.14
C VAL A 130 0.88 5.99 -15.21
N PHE A 131 2.20 5.99 -14.93
CA PHE A 131 2.88 5.00 -14.12
C PHE A 131 3.53 5.64 -12.90
N CYS A 132 3.37 5.01 -11.73
CA CYS A 132 4.03 5.43 -10.49
C CYS A 132 4.99 4.34 -10.04
N LEU A 133 6.29 4.68 -9.98
CA LEU A 133 7.29 3.69 -9.58
C LEU A 133 7.11 3.31 -8.11
N CYS A 134 7.07 2.01 -7.87
CA CYS A 134 6.92 1.36 -6.59
C CYS A 134 8.16 0.52 -6.20
N PRO A 135 9.41 1.02 -6.29
CA PRO A 135 10.57 0.24 -5.87
C PRO A 135 10.57 0.02 -4.37
N LEU A 136 11.14 -1.11 -3.97
CA LEU A 136 11.37 -1.48 -2.58
C LEU A 136 12.11 -0.36 -1.82
N GLY A 137 11.95 -0.30 -0.50
CA GLY A 137 12.76 0.54 0.37
C GLY A 137 13.42 -0.32 1.46
N TRP A 138 13.64 0.26 2.64
CA TRP A 138 14.03 -0.53 3.81
C TRP A 138 12.93 -1.46 4.30
N ALA A 139 11.68 -1.03 4.17
CA ALA A 139 10.54 -1.82 4.58
C ALA A 139 9.99 -2.65 3.40
N PRO A 140 9.42 -3.84 3.66
CA PRO A 140 8.71 -4.65 2.67
C PRO A 140 7.33 -4.05 2.28
N TRP A 141 7.14 -2.76 2.51
CA TRP A 141 5.90 -2.02 2.25
C TRP A 141 6.24 -0.59 1.83
N SER A 142 5.34 0.03 1.08
CA SER A 142 5.53 1.39 0.55
C SER A 142 4.22 2.17 0.56
N PRO A 143 4.17 3.39 1.14
CA PRO A 143 2.99 4.26 1.03
C PRO A 143 2.62 4.55 -0.42
N ARG A 144 3.61 4.59 -1.32
CA ARG A 144 3.40 4.83 -2.75
C ARG A 144 2.50 3.78 -3.41
N LEU A 145 2.49 2.52 -2.93
CA LEU A 145 1.56 1.51 -3.44
C LEU A 145 0.12 1.89 -3.14
N VAL A 146 -0.16 2.33 -1.91
CA VAL A 146 -1.49 2.80 -1.48
C VAL A 146 -1.88 4.04 -2.28
N GLU A 147 -0.98 5.02 -2.36
CA GLU A 147 -1.20 6.30 -3.05
C GLU A 147 -1.46 6.10 -4.54
N ALA A 148 -0.66 5.27 -5.22
CA ALA A 148 -0.84 4.96 -6.64
C ALA A 148 -2.23 4.35 -6.90
N VAL A 149 -2.66 3.39 -6.08
CA VAL A 149 -4.01 2.80 -6.21
C VAL A 149 -5.10 3.84 -6.01
N VAL A 150 -5.01 4.66 -4.97
CA VAL A 150 -6.04 5.67 -4.65
C VAL A 150 -6.15 6.75 -5.74
N PHE A 151 -5.01 7.19 -6.28
CA PHE A 151 -4.96 8.22 -7.33
C PHE A 151 -5.06 7.66 -8.77
N GLY A 152 -5.19 6.34 -8.89
CA GLY A 152 -5.33 5.64 -10.17
C GLY A 152 -4.09 5.70 -11.07
N CYS A 153 -2.93 5.96 -10.49
CA CYS A 153 -1.64 5.83 -11.15
C CYS A 153 -1.27 4.35 -11.18
N ILE A 154 -0.88 3.80 -12.33
CA ILE A 154 -0.56 2.38 -12.45
C ILE A 154 0.70 2.08 -11.62
N PRO A 155 0.64 1.25 -10.56
CA PRO A 155 1.81 0.95 -9.76
C PRO A 155 2.79 0.07 -10.55
N VAL A 156 4.04 0.53 -10.68
CA VAL A 156 5.14 -0.26 -11.25
C VAL A 156 5.94 -0.85 -10.09
N ILE A 157 5.65 -2.10 -9.74
CA ILE A 157 6.19 -2.80 -8.58
C ILE A 157 7.57 -3.36 -8.95
N ILE A 158 8.61 -2.84 -8.29
CA ILE A 158 10.01 -3.25 -8.48
C ILE A 158 10.48 -3.81 -7.13
N ALA A 159 10.12 -5.06 -6.87
CA ALA A 159 10.44 -5.76 -5.63
C ALA A 159 10.16 -7.27 -5.81
N ASP A 160 11.21 -8.07 -6.03
CA ASP A 160 11.05 -9.48 -6.45
C ASP A 160 10.32 -10.35 -5.41
N ASP A 161 10.54 -10.09 -4.12
CA ASP A 161 10.02 -10.91 -3.01
C ASP A 161 8.88 -10.23 -2.23
N ILE A 162 8.21 -9.23 -2.82
CA ILE A 162 7.19 -8.47 -2.09
C ILE A 162 5.90 -9.27 -1.91
N VAL A 163 5.41 -9.33 -0.66
CA VAL A 163 4.05 -9.81 -0.36
C VAL A 163 3.12 -8.60 -0.28
N LEU A 164 2.30 -8.41 -1.31
CA LEU A 164 1.42 -7.25 -1.42
C LEU A 164 0.24 -7.31 -0.44
N PRO A 165 -0.21 -6.15 0.07
CA PRO A 165 -1.32 -6.09 1.01
C PRO A 165 -2.64 -6.46 0.33
N PHE A 166 -3.50 -7.16 1.08
CA PHE A 166 -4.89 -7.44 0.72
C PHE A 166 -5.08 -8.04 -0.68
N ALA A 167 -4.24 -9.01 -1.08
CA ALA A 167 -4.33 -9.67 -2.39
C ALA A 167 -5.72 -10.28 -2.70
N ASP A 168 -6.51 -10.62 -1.66
CA ASP A 168 -7.89 -11.10 -1.80
C ASP A 168 -8.89 -9.99 -2.24
N ALA A 169 -8.57 -8.72 -1.96
CA ALA A 169 -9.42 -7.57 -2.24
C ALA A 169 -8.88 -6.69 -3.39
N ILE A 170 -7.57 -6.74 -3.62
CA ILE A 170 -6.88 -5.92 -4.62
C ILE A 170 -6.24 -6.85 -5.67
N PRO A 171 -6.71 -6.84 -6.93
CA PRO A 171 -6.18 -7.71 -7.98
C PRO A 171 -4.88 -7.13 -8.55
N TRP A 172 -3.79 -7.21 -7.79
CA TRP A 172 -2.50 -6.57 -8.10
C TRP A 172 -1.98 -6.88 -9.51
N GLU A 173 -2.07 -8.14 -9.96
CA GLU A 173 -1.71 -8.57 -11.32
C GLU A 173 -2.50 -7.84 -12.42
N GLU A 174 -3.77 -7.54 -12.15
CA GLU A 174 -4.62 -6.86 -13.12
C GLU A 174 -4.36 -5.36 -13.17
N ILE A 175 -3.96 -4.73 -12.06
CA ILE A 175 -3.83 -3.27 -11.96
C ILE A 175 -2.40 -2.75 -12.04
N GLY A 176 -1.40 -3.57 -11.70
CA GLY A 176 0.00 -3.18 -11.62
C GLY A 176 0.85 -3.65 -12.81
N VAL A 177 2.11 -3.24 -12.82
CA VAL A 177 3.16 -3.76 -13.69
C VAL A 177 4.27 -4.26 -12.79
N PHE A 178 4.63 -5.54 -12.90
CA PHE A 178 5.71 -6.14 -12.13
C PHE A 178 6.98 -6.13 -12.96
N VAL A 179 8.06 -5.60 -12.41
CA VAL A 179 9.36 -5.49 -13.06
C VAL A 179 10.40 -6.05 -12.10
N ALA A 180 11.19 -7.00 -12.57
CA ALA A 180 12.28 -7.55 -11.77
C ALA A 180 13.30 -6.45 -11.42
N GLU A 181 13.95 -6.54 -10.27
CA GLU A 181 14.97 -5.56 -9.86
C GLU A 181 16.11 -5.44 -10.88
N ASP A 182 16.52 -6.57 -11.45
CA ASP A 182 17.54 -6.64 -12.52
C ASP A 182 17.07 -6.02 -13.85
N ASP A 183 15.76 -5.86 -14.04
CA ASP A 183 15.17 -5.30 -15.25
C ASP A 183 14.94 -3.79 -15.18
N VAL A 184 15.30 -3.14 -14.06
CA VAL A 184 15.22 -1.69 -13.92
C VAL A 184 15.86 -0.93 -15.09
N PRO A 185 17.06 -1.28 -15.59
CA PRO A 185 17.66 -0.57 -16.74
C PRO A 185 16.82 -0.61 -18.02
N ARG A 186 15.82 -1.49 -18.10
CA ARG A 186 14.91 -1.65 -19.25
C ARG A 186 13.53 -1.03 -19.02
N LEU A 187 13.32 -0.28 -17.93
CA LEU A 187 12.00 0.27 -17.57
C LEU A 187 11.37 1.11 -18.68
N ASP A 188 12.15 1.93 -19.39
CA ASP A 188 11.63 2.73 -20.50
C ASP A 188 11.04 1.85 -21.60
N THR A 189 11.77 0.80 -22.01
CA THR A 189 11.38 -0.16 -23.03
C THR A 189 10.17 -0.97 -22.57
N ILE A 190 10.20 -1.46 -21.33
CA ILE A 190 9.08 -2.22 -20.74
C ILE A 190 7.82 -1.36 -20.74
N LEU A 191 7.87 -0.16 -20.17
CA LEU A 191 6.68 0.68 -19.98
C LEU A 191 6.15 1.26 -21.29
N THR A 192 7.03 1.61 -22.25
CA THR A 192 6.60 2.07 -23.58
C THR A 192 6.05 0.95 -24.47
N SER A 193 6.42 -0.30 -24.21
CA SER A 193 5.86 -1.46 -24.92
C SER A 193 4.44 -1.82 -24.50
N ILE A 194 3.94 -1.30 -23.36
CA ILE A 194 2.60 -1.61 -22.86
C ILE A 194 1.56 -0.93 -23.78
N PRO A 195 0.67 -1.69 -24.42
CA PRO A 195 -0.33 -1.11 -25.30
C PRO A 195 -1.30 -0.20 -24.56
N MET A 196 -1.78 0.85 -25.25
CA MET A 196 -2.69 1.85 -24.68
C MET A 196 -3.98 1.22 -24.14
N GLU A 197 -4.52 0.19 -24.79
CA GLU A 197 -5.70 -0.53 -24.33
C GLU A 197 -5.49 -1.23 -22.98
N VAL A 198 -4.28 -1.71 -22.71
CA VAL A 198 -3.90 -2.33 -21.43
C VAL A 198 -3.82 -1.24 -20.36
N ILE A 199 -3.18 -0.11 -20.66
CA ILE A 199 -3.10 1.06 -19.76
C ILE A 199 -4.51 1.52 -19.37
N LEU A 200 -5.39 1.72 -20.36
CA LEU A 200 -6.77 2.16 -20.12
C LEU A 200 -7.56 1.12 -19.32
N ARG A 201 -7.37 -0.19 -19.55
CA ARG A 201 -7.99 -1.23 -18.74
C ARG A 201 -7.55 -1.13 -17.28
N LYS A 202 -6.23 -1.02 -17.01
CA LYS A 202 -5.68 -0.89 -15.65
C LYS A 202 -6.24 0.35 -14.94
N GLN A 203 -6.30 1.49 -15.62
CA GLN A 203 -6.85 2.73 -15.07
C GLN A 203 -8.36 2.65 -14.78
N ARG A 204 -9.15 1.95 -15.62
CA ARG A 204 -10.58 1.71 -15.34
C ARG A 204 -10.78 0.85 -14.09
N LEU A 205 -9.94 -0.17 -13.90
CA LEU A 205 -9.96 -0.99 -12.69
C LEU A 205 -9.63 -0.13 -11.46
N LEU A 206 -8.54 0.63 -11.53
CA LEU A 206 -8.11 1.55 -10.46
C LEU A 206 -9.14 2.65 -10.13
N ALA A 207 -10.04 2.99 -11.05
CA ALA A 207 -11.12 3.93 -10.81
C ALA A 207 -12.22 3.38 -9.89
N ASN A 208 -12.25 2.07 -9.61
CA ASN A 208 -13.26 1.45 -8.76
C ASN A 208 -13.15 1.97 -7.30
N PRO A 209 -14.21 2.61 -6.76
CA PRO A 209 -14.22 3.12 -5.39
C PRO A 209 -13.91 2.07 -4.33
N SER A 210 -14.35 0.82 -4.52
CA SER A 210 -14.12 -0.26 -3.57
C SER A 210 -12.64 -0.61 -3.41
N MET A 211 -11.85 -0.53 -4.50
CA MET A 211 -10.39 -0.74 -4.41
C MET A 211 -9.72 0.36 -3.60
N LYS A 212 -10.10 1.62 -3.84
CA LYS A 212 -9.56 2.76 -3.10
C LYS A 212 -9.90 2.66 -1.63
N GLN A 213 -11.14 2.29 -1.31
CA GLN A 213 -11.59 2.10 0.06
C GLN A 213 -10.83 0.98 0.76
N ALA A 214 -10.64 -0.17 0.12
CA ALA A 214 -9.91 -1.31 0.66
C ALA A 214 -8.45 -1.02 1.02
N MET A 215 -7.88 0.07 0.51
CA MET A 215 -6.51 0.50 0.80
C MET A 215 -6.40 1.59 1.88
N LEU A 216 -7.53 2.13 2.36
CA LEU A 216 -7.56 3.27 3.28
C LEU A 216 -8.10 2.89 4.66
N PHE A 217 -7.63 3.58 5.70
CA PHE A 217 -8.10 3.45 7.08
C PHE A 217 -8.92 4.69 7.50
N PRO A 218 -10.18 4.84 7.05
CA PRO A 218 -11.01 5.95 7.46
C PRO A 218 -11.32 5.90 8.96
N GLN A 219 -11.71 7.06 9.50
CA GLN A 219 -12.22 7.19 10.86
C GLN A 219 -13.59 7.90 10.80
N PRO A 220 -14.70 7.23 11.19
CA PRO A 220 -14.78 5.83 11.64
C PRO A 220 -14.49 4.83 10.51
N ALA A 221 -14.20 3.58 10.90
CA ALA A 221 -14.05 2.47 9.96
C ALA A 221 -15.34 2.25 9.15
N GLN A 222 -15.21 1.82 7.90
CA GLN A 222 -16.30 1.65 6.95
C GLN A 222 -16.22 0.29 6.26
N ALA A 223 -17.36 -0.34 5.99
CA ALA A 223 -17.41 -1.66 5.35
C ALA A 223 -16.52 -1.74 4.10
N GLY A 224 -15.65 -2.74 4.06
CA GLY A 224 -14.73 -2.97 2.93
C GLY A 224 -13.45 -2.13 2.94
N ASP A 225 -13.23 -1.30 3.95
CA ASP A 225 -11.98 -0.57 4.14
C ASP A 225 -10.80 -1.46 4.55
N ALA A 226 -9.60 -0.87 4.64
CA ALA A 226 -8.38 -1.59 5.00
C ALA A 226 -8.49 -2.28 6.36
N PHE A 227 -9.21 -1.69 7.32
CA PHE A 227 -9.45 -2.32 8.62
C PHE A 227 -10.30 -3.59 8.47
N HIS A 228 -11.39 -3.55 7.71
CA HIS A 228 -12.17 -4.74 7.39
C HIS A 228 -11.37 -5.78 6.60
N GLN A 229 -10.44 -5.38 5.73
CA GLN A 229 -9.58 -6.35 5.04
C GLN A 229 -8.67 -7.11 6.00
N ILE A 230 -8.17 -6.44 7.05
CA ILE A 230 -7.42 -7.11 8.13
C ILE A 230 -8.32 -8.12 8.85
N LEU A 231 -9.53 -7.71 9.25
CA LEU A 231 -10.47 -8.60 9.94
C LEU A 231 -10.83 -9.81 9.06
N ASN A 232 -11.13 -9.59 7.78
CA ASN A 232 -11.38 -10.64 6.79
C ASN A 232 -10.22 -11.63 6.70
N GLY A 233 -8.98 -11.13 6.62
CA GLY A 233 -7.78 -11.98 6.63
C GLY A 233 -7.64 -12.79 7.92
N LEU A 234 -7.87 -12.16 9.07
CA LEU A 234 -7.80 -12.83 10.38
C LEU A 234 -8.86 -13.90 10.53
N ALA A 235 -10.10 -13.63 10.11
CA ALA A 235 -11.18 -14.62 10.09
C ALA A 235 -10.72 -15.88 9.37
N ARG A 236 -10.17 -15.77 8.16
CA ARG A 236 -9.73 -16.95 7.38
C ARG A 236 -8.69 -17.81 8.10
N LYS A 237 -7.93 -17.24 9.05
CA LYS A 237 -6.84 -17.90 9.76
C LYS A 237 -7.19 -18.47 11.13
N LEU A 238 -8.30 -18.04 11.73
CA LEU A 238 -8.69 -18.55 13.04
C LEU A 238 -9.12 -20.02 12.93
N PRO A 239 -8.84 -20.87 13.94
CA PRO A 239 -9.37 -22.22 13.96
C PRO A 239 -10.90 -22.14 14.04
N HIS A 240 -11.58 -22.62 13.01
CA HIS A 240 -13.03 -22.58 12.90
C HIS A 240 -13.64 -23.84 13.51
N GLY A 241 -14.56 -23.66 14.47
CA GLY A 241 -15.58 -24.68 14.74
C GLY A 241 -16.66 -24.65 13.65
N GLU A 242 -17.54 -25.65 13.62
CA GLU A 242 -18.54 -25.81 12.53
C GLU A 242 -19.54 -24.64 12.38
N ASP A 243 -19.62 -23.73 13.36
CA ASP A 243 -20.66 -22.71 13.44
C ASP A 243 -20.25 -21.33 12.88
N VAL A 244 -18.98 -21.14 12.47
CA VAL A 244 -18.41 -19.83 12.07
C VAL A 244 -18.08 -19.78 10.58
N PHE A 245 -18.91 -20.39 9.74
CA PHE A 245 -18.71 -20.34 8.29
C PHE A 245 -19.41 -19.12 7.65
N LEU A 246 -18.73 -18.53 6.66
CA LEU A 246 -19.40 -17.95 5.49
C LEU A 246 -20.32 -19.04 4.93
N LYS A 247 -21.63 -18.79 4.89
CA LYS A 247 -22.56 -19.76 4.27
C LYS A 247 -22.12 -20.00 2.82
N PRO A 248 -22.28 -21.21 2.26
CA PRO A 248 -21.92 -21.49 0.87
C PRO A 248 -22.42 -20.38 -0.08
N GLY A 249 -21.49 -19.71 -0.77
CA GLY A 249 -21.77 -18.57 -1.65
C GLY A 249 -21.46 -17.18 -1.07
N GLN A 250 -21.15 -17.06 0.22
CA GLN A 250 -20.71 -15.79 0.82
C GLN A 250 -19.20 -15.59 0.67
N LYS A 251 -18.79 -14.37 0.30
CA LYS A 251 -17.37 -13.97 0.19
C LYS A 251 -16.93 -12.99 1.30
N VAL A 252 -17.87 -12.49 2.10
CA VAL A 252 -17.66 -11.41 3.08
C VAL A 252 -18.42 -11.73 4.37
N LEU A 253 -17.76 -11.63 5.52
CA LEU A 253 -18.36 -11.80 6.85
C LEU A 253 -18.99 -10.49 7.31
N ASN A 254 -20.15 -10.57 7.98
CA ASN A 254 -20.78 -9.42 8.61
C ASN A 254 -20.20 -9.20 10.02
N TRP A 255 -19.18 -8.35 10.12
CA TRP A 255 -18.46 -8.12 11.37
C TRP A 255 -19.24 -7.34 12.44
N THR A 256 -20.41 -6.80 12.10
CA THR A 256 -21.31 -6.16 13.07
C THR A 256 -22.25 -7.14 13.75
N GLU A 257 -22.34 -8.40 13.28
CA GLU A 257 -23.02 -9.51 13.95
C GLU A 257 -22.04 -10.25 14.89
N GLY A 258 -21.55 -9.56 15.92
CA GLY A 258 -20.89 -10.23 17.03
C GLY A 258 -21.89 -11.04 17.88
N PRO A 259 -21.44 -11.98 18.72
CA PRO A 259 -22.25 -12.52 19.82
C PRO A 259 -22.93 -11.38 20.57
N ARG A 260 -24.16 -11.57 21.08
CA ARG A 260 -24.92 -10.52 21.79
C ARG A 260 -24.13 -9.78 22.90
N GLY A 261 -23.07 -10.38 23.44
CA GLY A 261 -22.16 -9.77 24.43
C GLY A 261 -21.09 -8.82 23.86
N ASP A 262 -20.77 -8.92 22.56
CA ASP A 262 -19.81 -8.05 21.86
C ASP A 262 -20.49 -6.83 21.21
N LEU A 263 -21.83 -6.83 21.16
CA LEU A 263 -22.65 -5.70 20.72
C LEU A 263 -22.78 -4.67 21.85
N LYS A 264 -21.69 -4.00 22.24
CA LYS A 264 -21.84 -2.71 22.92
C LYS A 264 -22.26 -1.67 21.88
N PRO A 265 -23.17 -0.74 22.21
CA PRO A 265 -23.46 0.39 21.34
C PRO A 265 -22.15 1.14 21.09
N TRP A 266 -21.81 1.25 19.81
CA TRP A 266 -20.75 2.08 19.22
C TRP A 266 -20.76 3.52 19.73
#